data_AF-A0A7M7K9F9-F1
#
_entry.id   AF-A0A7M7K9F9-F1
#
_cell.length_a   1.000
_cell.length_b   1.000
_cell.length_c   1.000
_cell.angle_alpha   90.00
_cell.angle_beta   90.00
_cell.angle_gamma   90.00
#
_symmetry.space_group_name_H-M   'P 1'
#
loop_
_entity.id
_entity.type
_entity.pdbx_description
1 polymer ?
#
loop_
_entity_poly.entity_id
_entity_poly.type
_entity_poly.pdbx_seq_one_letter_code
_entity_poly.pdbx_strand_id
1 'polypeptide(L)'
;MEVLSSMWHSLEQDPRLKGRPLIDSPVPVFSIIGTYLIFVLRVGPQMMRDRKPVNVKSFARVFNLYQVLISAWTVYTVCVCCYKLGIGYGEPPNTQRDPTTMRLINCLYIYLFVRISDLIDTVLFVLSGVR
;
A
#
# COMPACT_ATOMS: atom_id res chain seq x y z
N MET A 1 -19.41 -7.64 -5.68
CA MET A 1 -18.90 -6.30 -5.35
C MET A 1 -19.80 -5.58 -4.36
N GLU A 2 -21.13 -5.65 -4.53
CA GLU A 2 -22.11 -4.98 -3.65
C GLU A 2 -22.06 -5.43 -2.18
N VAL A 3 -21.92 -6.73 -1.92
CA VAL A 3 -21.75 -7.28 -0.56
C VAL A 3 -20.52 -6.71 0.14
N LEU A 4 -19.46 -6.48 -0.61
CA LEU A 4 -18.19 -6.00 -0.06
C LEU A 4 -18.29 -4.51 0.30
N SER A 5 -18.95 -3.71 -0.53
CA SER A 5 -19.25 -2.31 -0.21
C SER A 5 -20.22 -2.20 0.95
N SER A 6 -21.26 -3.03 1.02
CA SER A 6 -22.22 -2.99 2.14
C SER A 6 -21.57 -3.36 3.48
N MET A 7 -20.69 -4.37 3.48
CA MET A 7 -19.89 -4.72 4.66
C MET A 7 -18.94 -3.58 5.06
N TRP A 8 -18.28 -2.94 4.09
CA TRP A 8 -17.37 -1.83 4.37
C TRP A 8 -18.06 -0.62 4.97
N HIS A 9 -19.27 -0.29 4.51
CA HIS A 9 -20.08 0.78 5.09
C HIS A 9 -20.67 0.41 6.46
N SER A 10 -20.69 -0.87 6.81
CA SER A 10 -21.12 -1.33 8.14
C SER A 10 -20.03 -1.18 9.21
N LEU A 11 -18.78 -0.95 8.80
CA LEU A 11 -17.67 -0.65 9.71
C LEU A 11 -17.69 0.84 10.09
N GLU A 12 -17.35 1.14 11.34
CA GLU A 12 -17.22 2.53 11.79
C GLU A 12 -16.06 3.21 11.05
N GLN A 13 -16.38 4.15 10.16
CA GLN A 13 -15.40 4.85 9.34
C GLN A 13 -14.99 6.16 10.00
N ASP A 14 -13.67 6.40 10.09
CA ASP A 14 -13.16 7.68 10.54
C ASP A 14 -13.56 8.79 9.55
N PRO A 15 -14.33 9.82 9.98
CA PRO A 15 -14.78 10.89 9.11
C PRO A 15 -13.62 11.72 8.51
N ARG A 16 -12.40 11.64 9.07
CA ARG A 16 -11.19 12.31 8.55
C ARG A 16 -10.62 11.65 7.30
N LEU A 17 -11.01 10.40 7.04
CA LEU A 17 -10.58 9.62 5.87
C LEU A 17 -11.58 9.67 4.71
N LYS A 18 -12.78 10.20 4.93
CA LYS A 18 -13.84 10.29 3.93
C LYS A 18 -13.41 11.15 2.74
N GLY A 19 -13.72 10.70 1.52
CA GLY A 19 -13.37 11.35 0.26
C GLY A 19 -11.98 10.95 -0.27
N ARG A 20 -11.26 10.05 0.42
CA ARG A 20 -9.94 9.60 -0.01
C ARG A 20 -10.08 8.39 -0.94
N PRO A 21 -9.56 8.46 -2.18
CA PRO A 21 -9.55 7.30 -3.07
C PRO A 21 -8.81 6.13 -2.41
N LEU A 22 -9.25 4.91 -2.71
CA LEU A 22 -8.81 3.64 -2.09
C LEU A 22 -9.28 3.35 -0.65
N ILE A 23 -9.75 4.34 0.11
CA ILE A 23 -10.29 4.13 1.46
C ILE A 23 -11.82 4.17 1.48
N ASP A 24 -12.43 5.06 0.69
CA ASP A 24 -13.90 5.20 0.67
C ASP A 24 -14.63 3.91 0.28
N SER A 25 -13.99 3.08 -0.54
CA SER A 25 -14.50 1.78 -0.94
C SER A 25 -13.34 0.78 -1.00
N PRO A 26 -13.56 -0.47 -0.59
CA PRO A 26 -12.53 -1.50 -0.66
C PRO A 26 -12.38 -2.05 -2.09
N VAL A 27 -13.38 -1.82 -2.94
CA VAL A 27 -13.46 -2.32 -4.33
C VAL A 27 -12.20 -2.02 -5.15
N PRO A 28 -11.65 -0.79 -5.17
CA PRO A 28 -10.44 -0.49 -5.92
C PRO A 28 -9.24 -1.31 -5.44
N VAL A 29 -9.04 -1.46 -4.13
CA VAL A 29 -7.92 -2.24 -3.57
C VAL A 29 -8.03 -3.71 -3.97
N PHE A 30 -9.21 -4.32 -3.83
CA PHE A 30 -9.42 -5.71 -4.25
C PHE A 30 -9.26 -5.89 -5.76
N SER A 31 -9.67 -4.90 -6.57
CA SER A 31 -9.47 -4.96 -8.03
C SER A 31 -7.98 -4.94 -8.42
N ILE A 32 -7.18 -4.12 -7.73
CA ILE A 32 -5.72 -4.05 -7.91
C ILE A 32 -5.10 -5.40 -7.55
N ILE A 33 -5.44 -5.95 -6.38
CA ILE A 33 -4.92 -7.25 -5.92
C ILE A 33 -5.33 -8.37 -6.88
N GLY A 34 -6.59 -8.43 -7.30
CA GLY A 34 -7.08 -9.43 -8.24
C GLY A 34 -6.34 -9.39 -9.58
N THR A 35 -6.18 -8.19 -10.14
CA THR A 35 -5.44 -7.98 -11.39
C THR A 35 -3.97 -8.38 -11.23
N TYR A 36 -3.35 -7.98 -10.12
CA TYR A 36 -1.99 -8.35 -9.76
C TYR A 36 -1.79 -9.88 -9.67
N LEU A 37 -2.69 -10.60 -9.00
CA LEU A 37 -2.60 -12.06 -8.86
C LEU A 37 -2.75 -12.76 -10.21
N ILE A 38 -3.69 -12.32 -11.05
CA ILE A 38 -3.86 -12.85 -12.42
C ILE A 38 -2.58 -12.63 -13.22
N PHE A 39 -1.97 -11.46 -13.09
CA PHE A 39 -0.72 -11.14 -13.78
C PHE A 39 0.42 -12.04 -13.31
N VAL A 40 0.71 -12.09 -12.00
CA VAL A 40 1.85 -12.82 -11.45
C VAL A 40 1.71 -14.33 -11.61
N LEU A 41 0.51 -14.89 -11.47
CA LEU A 41 0.31 -16.34 -11.47
C LEU A 41 0.09 -16.93 -12.86
N ARG A 42 -0.47 -16.16 -13.81
CA ARG A 42 -0.82 -16.68 -15.14
C ARG A 42 -0.17 -15.92 -16.27
N VAL A 43 -0.46 -14.62 -16.40
CA VAL A 43 -0.08 -13.85 -17.58
C VAL A 43 1.43 -13.69 -17.69
N GLY A 44 2.09 -13.25 -16.62
CA GLY A 44 3.53 -13.05 -16.55
C GLY A 44 4.32 -14.33 -16.88
N PRO A 45 4.08 -15.46 -16.19
CA PRO A 45 4.77 -16.72 -16.49
C PRO A 45 4.52 -17.23 -17.91
N GLN A 46 3.30 -17.06 -18.44
CA GLN A 46 2.97 -17.44 -19.81
C GLN A 46 3.68 -16.58 -20.85
N MET A 47 3.77 -15.26 -20.63
CA MET A 47 4.51 -14.33 -21.49
C MET A 47 6.03 -14.58 -21.46
N MET A 48 6.56 -15.04 -20.32
CA MET A 48 7.98 -15.35 -20.11
C MET A 48 8.39 -16.70 -20.71
N ARG A 49 7.45 -17.60 -21.02
CA ARG A 49 7.76 -18.97 -21.48
C ARG A 49 8.59 -19.00 -22.76
N ASP A 50 8.30 -18.10 -23.68
CA ASP A 50 8.94 -18.04 -25.01
C ASP A 50 9.86 -16.81 -25.17
N ARG A 51 10.14 -16.08 -24.07
CA ARG A 51 10.96 -14.87 -24.09
C ARG A 51 12.19 -15.02 -23.20
N LYS A 52 13.31 -14.44 -23.64
CA LYS A 52 14.51 -14.32 -22.80
C LYS A 52 14.23 -13.39 -21.61
N PRO A 53 14.75 -13.70 -20.42
CA PRO A 53 14.53 -12.92 -19.21
C PRO A 53 14.95 -11.46 -19.42
N VAL A 54 14.09 -10.53 -18.99
CA VAL A 54 14.36 -9.09 -19.11
C VAL A 54 15.33 -8.69 -18.01
N ASN A 55 16.37 -7.91 -18.34
CA ASN A 55 17.29 -7.39 -17.34
C ASN A 55 16.65 -6.22 -16.57
N VAL A 56 15.77 -6.57 -15.63
CA VAL A 56 15.09 -5.62 -14.73
C VAL A 56 15.88 -5.32 -13.47
N LYS A 57 17.08 -5.90 -13.29
CA LYS A 57 17.86 -5.82 -12.04
C LYS A 57 18.20 -4.38 -11.64
N SER A 58 18.60 -3.55 -12.60
CA SER A 58 18.93 -2.15 -12.33
C SER A 58 17.70 -1.33 -11.93
N PHE A 59 16.58 -1.53 -12.62
CA PHE A 59 15.31 -0.87 -12.30
C PHE A 59 14.79 -1.31 -10.93
N ALA A 60 14.75 -2.62 -10.66
CA ALA A 60 14.33 -3.18 -9.38
C ALA A 60 15.19 -2.66 -8.22
N ARG A 61 16.50 -2.52 -8.40
CA ARG A 61 17.40 -1.97 -7.37
C ARG A 61 17.07 -0.53 -7.03
N VAL A 62 16.85 0.32 -8.04
CA VAL A 62 16.49 1.74 -7.84
C VAL A 62 15.12 1.85 -7.17
N PHE A 63 14.16 1.03 -7.60
CA PHE A 63 12.82 1.00 -7.04
C PHE A 63 12.81 0.57 -5.56
N ASN A 64 13.53 -0.51 -5.22
CA ASN A 64 13.70 -0.96 -3.84
C ASN A 64 14.40 0.09 -2.96
N LEU A 65 15.41 0.79 -3.48
CA LEU A 65 16.04 1.89 -2.76
C LEU A 65 15.04 3.01 -2.45
N TYR A 66 14.22 3.39 -3.43
CA TYR A 66 13.16 4.37 -3.24
C TYR A 66 12.13 3.93 -2.18
N GLN A 67 11.70 2.68 -2.20
CA GLN A 67 10.79 2.12 -1.19
C GLN A 67 11.40 2.13 0.22
N VAL A 68 12.69 1.81 0.36
CA VAL A 68 13.40 1.89 1.65
C VAL A 68 13.41 3.32 2.17
N LEU A 69 13.71 4.30 1.33
CA LEU A 69 13.75 5.71 1.73
C LEU A 69 12.37 6.21 2.21
N ILE A 70 11.30 5.89 1.47
CA ILE A 70 9.95 6.30 1.88
C ILE A 70 9.48 5.54 3.13
N SER A 71 9.82 4.26 3.24
CA SER A 71 9.50 3.47 4.43
C SER A 71 10.19 4.04 5.67
N ALA A 72 11.47 4.42 5.54
CA ALA A 72 12.20 5.09 6.61
C ALA A 72 11.57 6.44 7.00
N TRP A 73 11.19 7.26 6.01
CA TRP A 73 10.47 8.52 6.25
C TRP A 73 9.11 8.32 6.93
N THR A 74 8.38 7.27 6.55
CA THR A 74 7.09 6.92 7.15
C THR A 74 7.28 6.51 8.61
N VAL A 75 8.22 5.60 8.89
CA VAL A 75 8.53 5.16 10.25
C VAL A 75 8.93 6.35 11.12
N TYR A 76 9.82 7.21 10.63
CA TYR A 76 10.20 8.43 11.34
C TYR A 76 8.98 9.32 11.67
N THR A 77 8.13 9.57 10.68
CA THR A 77 6.95 10.44 10.85
C THR A 77 5.95 9.84 11.84
N VAL A 78 5.68 8.54 11.74
CA VAL A 78 4.78 7.81 12.64
C VAL A 78 5.33 7.85 14.07
N CYS A 79 6.61 7.53 14.27
CA CYS A 79 7.23 7.57 15.60
C CYS A 79 7.15 8.95 16.25
N VAL A 80 7.46 10.02 15.50
CA VAL A 80 7.37 11.41 15.99
C VAL A 80 5.92 11.78 16.34
N CYS A 81 4.94 11.38 15.51
CA CYS A 81 3.54 11.67 15.78
C CYS A 81 3.01 10.88 16.98
N CYS A 82 3.32 9.59 17.09
CA CYS A 82 2.92 8.76 18.23
C CYS A 82 3.51 9.30 19.53
N TYR A 83 4.79 9.68 19.53
CA TYR A 83 5.45 10.29 20.69
C TYR A 83 4.76 11.60 21.11
N LYS A 84 4.46 12.49 20.16
CA LYS A 84 3.80 13.78 20.42
C LYS A 84 2.36 13.66 20.89
N LEU A 85 1.64 12.65 20.39
CA LEU A 85 0.25 12.39 20.75
C LEU A 85 0.13 11.57 22.03
N GLY A 86 1.25 11.09 22.58
CA GLY A 86 1.25 10.22 23.76
C GLY A 86 0.53 8.89 23.54
N ILE A 87 0.41 8.44 22.28
CA ILE A 87 -0.31 7.21 21.94
C ILE A 87 0.46 6.02 22.51
N GLY A 88 -0.09 5.40 23.56
CA GLY A 88 0.42 4.17 24.14
C GLY A 88 0.10 2.93 23.31
N TYR A 89 0.69 1.79 23.70
CA TYR A 89 0.33 0.50 23.11
C TYR A 89 -1.10 0.13 23.49
N GLY A 90 -1.98 -0.01 22.49
CA GLY A 90 -3.36 -0.49 22.70
C GLY A 90 -4.39 0.61 23.02
N GLU A 91 -4.01 1.89 22.96
CA GLU A 91 -4.96 2.98 23.15
C GLU A 91 -5.77 3.26 21.88
N PRO A 92 -7.09 3.53 21.99
CA PRO A 92 -7.89 3.90 20.84
C PRO A 92 -7.39 5.24 20.27
N PRO A 93 -7.31 5.37 18.94
CA PRO A 93 -6.80 6.59 18.32
C PRO A 93 -7.67 7.79 18.69
N ASN A 94 -7.04 8.87 19.12
CA ASN A 94 -7.74 10.12 19.41
C ASN A 94 -8.44 10.63 18.11
N THR A 95 -9.74 10.92 18.21
CA THR A 95 -10.55 11.35 17.04
C THR A 95 -10.51 12.88 16.83
N GLN A 96 -9.75 13.59 17.66
CA GLN A 96 -9.56 15.03 17.50
C GLN A 96 -8.86 15.40 16.18
N ARG A 97 -9.17 16.58 15.65
CA ARG A 97 -8.55 17.15 14.44
C ARG A 97 -7.38 18.05 14.80
N ASP A 98 -6.44 17.53 15.58
CA ASP A 98 -5.19 18.24 15.86
C ASP A 98 -4.22 18.11 14.66
N PRO A 99 -3.30 19.08 14.48
CA PRO A 99 -2.38 19.08 13.34
C PRO A 99 -1.43 17.87 13.32
N THR A 100 -1.13 17.27 14.48
CA THR A 100 -0.24 16.10 14.57
C THR A 100 -0.96 14.84 14.10
N THR A 101 -2.21 14.64 14.52
CA THR A 101 -3.04 13.51 14.08
C THR A 101 -3.37 13.60 12.59
N MET A 102 -3.66 14.81 12.08
CA MET A 102 -3.87 14.98 10.63
C MET A 102 -2.60 14.69 9.82
N ARG A 103 -1.41 15.05 10.34
CA ARG A 103 -0.13 14.67 9.74
C ARG A 103 0.08 13.16 9.74
N LEU A 104 -0.24 12.49 10.85
CA LEU A 104 -0.18 11.02 10.96
C LEU A 104 -1.11 10.35 9.94
N ILE A 105 -2.37 10.78 9.87
CA ILE A 105 -3.38 10.26 8.93
C ILE A 105 -2.90 10.43 7.48
N ASN A 106 -2.38 11.61 7.13
CA ASN A 106 -1.85 11.85 5.78
C ASN A 106 -0.64 10.97 5.47
N CYS A 107 0.26 10.76 6.44
CA CYS A 107 1.41 9.89 6.30
C CYS A 107 0.98 8.43 6.06
N LEU A 108 0.04 7.92 6.86
CA LEU A 108 -0.53 6.57 6.70
C LEU A 108 -1.27 6.41 5.37
N TYR A 109 -1.96 7.45 4.92
CA TYR A 109 -2.60 7.45 3.59
C TYR A 109 -1.58 7.35 2.46
N ILE A 110 -0.47 8.09 2.51
CA ILE A 110 0.62 7.97 1.53
C ILE A 110 1.22 6.56 1.60
N TYR A 111 1.40 6.02 2.80
CA TYR A 111 1.92 4.67 3.01
C TYR A 111 1.05 3.57 2.40
N LEU A 112 -0.27 3.77 2.29
CA LEU A 112 -1.14 2.85 1.55
C LEU A 112 -0.69 2.69 0.09
N PHE A 113 -0.32 3.77 -0.59
CA PHE A 113 0.22 3.71 -1.95
C PHE A 113 1.59 3.05 -2.00
N VAL A 114 2.44 3.29 -1.00
CA VAL A 114 3.75 2.62 -0.89
C VAL A 114 3.54 1.11 -0.81
N ARG A 115 2.57 0.63 -0.01
CA ARG A 115 2.26 -0.80 0.09
C ARG A 115 1.70 -1.40 -1.19
N ILE A 116 0.91 -0.64 -1.94
CA ILE A 116 0.47 -1.06 -3.27
C ILE A 116 1.65 -1.12 -4.24
N SER A 117 2.62 -0.22 -4.12
CA SER A 117 3.81 -0.19 -4.97
C SER A 117 4.73 -1.39 -4.75
N ASP A 118 4.72 -2.01 -3.57
CA ASP A 118 5.46 -3.26 -3.28
C ASP A 118 5.03 -4.43 -4.18
N LEU A 119 3.81 -4.40 -4.72
CA LEU A 119 3.34 -5.39 -5.69
C LEU A 119 4.13 -5.36 -7.00
N ILE A 120 4.84 -4.26 -7.29
CA ILE A 120 5.66 -4.13 -8.49
C ILE A 120 6.91 -5.00 -8.39
N ASP A 121 7.47 -5.23 -7.19
CA ASP A 121 8.68 -6.03 -7.03
C ASP A 121 8.49 -7.48 -7.48
N THR A 122 7.36 -8.08 -7.11
CA THR A 122 7.00 -9.45 -7.52
C THR A 122 6.65 -9.52 -9.01
N VAL A 123 6.04 -8.47 -9.56
CA VAL A 123 5.85 -8.34 -11.03
C VAL A 123 7.21 -8.33 -11.73
N LEU A 124 8.16 -7.51 -11.27
CA LEU A 124 9.51 -7.46 -11.83
C LEU A 124 10.24 -8.79 -11.66
N PHE A 125 10.08 -9.48 -10.53
CA PHE A 125 10.64 -10.81 -10.30
C PHE A 125 10.15 -11.81 -11.35
N VAL A 126 8.83 -11.89 -11.56
CA VAL A 126 8.22 -12.74 -12.60
C VAL A 126 8.77 -12.38 -13.98
N LEU A 127 8.91 -11.09 -14.28
CA LEU A 127 9.45 -10.61 -15.55
C LEU A 127 10.97 -10.82 -15.71
N SER A 128 11.70 -11.07 -14.62
CA SER A 128 13.13 -11.37 -14.68
C SER A 128 13.40 -12.84 -15.02
N GLY A 129 12.38 -13.69 -15.04
CA GLY A 129 12.50 -15.13 -15.32
C GLY A 129 13.29 -15.92 -14.27
N VAL A 130 13.69 -15.29 -13.17
CA VAL A 130 14.26 -15.98 -12.01
C VAL A 130 13.08 -16.60 -11.27
N ARG A 131 13.02 -17.93 -11.19
CA ARG A 131 12.11 -18.66 -10.31
C ARG A 131 12.76 -18.87 -8.95
#